data_AF-A0A7K7Q319-F1
#
_entry.id   AF-A0A7K7Q319-F1
#
_cell.length_a   1.000
_cell.length_b   1.000
_cell.length_c   1.000
_cell.angle_alpha   90.00
_cell.angle_beta   90.00
_cell.angle_gamma   90.00
#
_symmetry.space_group_name_H-M   'P 1'
#
loop_
_entity.id
_entity.type
_entity.pdbx_description
1 polymer ?
#
loop_
_entity_poly.entity_id
_entity_poly.type
_entity_poly.pdbx_seq_one_letter_code
_entity_poly.pdbx_strand_id
1 'polypeptide(L)'
;VVSIEDPFDQDDWAAWKKFTGSVNIQVVGDDLTVTNPKRIAKAVEEKACNCLLLKVNQIGSVTESLQACKLAQSNGWGVMVSHRSGETEDTFIADLVVGLCTGQIKTGAPCRSERLAKYNQLLRIEEELGSKARFAGRNFRNPRVN
;
A
#
# COMPACT_ATOMS: atom_id res chain seq x y z
N VAL A 1 3.92 -16.83 -6.13
CA VAL A 1 3.22 -15.75 -5.38
C VAL A 1 4.29 -14.80 -4.87
N VAL A 2 4.12 -13.47 -5.04
CA VAL A 2 5.12 -12.45 -4.65
C VAL A 2 4.67 -11.53 -3.51
N SER A 3 3.39 -11.58 -3.14
CA SER A 3 2.78 -10.81 -2.06
C SER A 3 1.65 -11.60 -1.42
N ILE A 4 1.54 -11.54 -0.10
CA ILE A 4 0.42 -12.07 0.70
C ILE A 4 -0.02 -10.98 1.67
N GLU A 5 -1.33 -10.79 1.81
CA GLU A 5 -1.99 -9.83 2.71
C GLU A 5 -2.72 -10.61 3.79
N ASP A 6 -2.63 -10.14 5.04
CA ASP A 6 -3.28 -10.73 6.22
C ASP A 6 -3.24 -12.27 6.29
N PRO A 7 -2.04 -12.90 6.32
CA PRO A 7 -1.91 -14.35 6.43
C PRO A 7 -2.43 -14.93 7.75
N PHE A 8 -2.59 -14.10 8.79
CA PHE A 8 -3.07 -14.49 10.11
C PHE A 8 -3.99 -13.42 10.70
N ASP A 9 -4.62 -13.76 11.82
CA ASP A 9 -5.44 -12.84 12.60
C ASP A 9 -4.67 -11.56 12.98
N GLN A 10 -5.40 -10.45 13.10
CA GLN A 10 -4.85 -9.12 13.40
C GLN A 10 -4.07 -9.05 14.73
N ASP A 11 -4.33 -9.95 15.68
CA ASP A 11 -3.71 -9.94 17.00
C ASP A 11 -2.77 -11.14 17.24
N ASP A 12 -2.58 -12.04 16.24
CA ASP A 12 -1.61 -13.15 16.31
C ASP A 12 -0.18 -12.74 15.91
N TRP A 13 0.39 -11.80 16.67
CA TRP A 13 1.72 -11.23 16.41
C TRP A 13 2.83 -12.29 16.28
N ALA A 14 2.72 -13.41 16.99
CA ALA A 14 3.70 -14.48 16.96
C ALA A 14 3.72 -15.21 15.61
N ALA A 15 2.54 -15.52 15.04
CA ALA A 15 2.44 -16.14 13.73
C ALA A 15 2.97 -15.22 12.62
N TRP A 16 2.60 -13.93 12.65
CA TRP A 16 3.09 -12.92 11.71
C TRP A 16 4.62 -12.85 11.68
N LYS A 17 5.25 -12.66 12.85
CA LYS A 17 6.71 -12.58 13.00
C LYS A 17 7.41 -13.84 12.49
N LYS A 18 6.90 -15.02 12.87
CA LYS A 18 7.44 -16.31 12.43
C LYS A 18 7.39 -16.45 10.92
N PHE A 19 6.24 -16.14 10.31
CA PHE A 19 6.04 -16.26 8.88
C PHE A 19 6.92 -15.28 8.10
N THR A 20 6.89 -13.99 8.46
CA THR A 20 7.70 -12.94 7.82
C THR A 20 9.19 -13.24 7.89
N GLY A 21 9.68 -13.83 8.99
CA GLY A 21 11.08 -14.26 9.11
C GLY A 21 11.45 -15.49 8.26
N SER A 22 10.48 -16.23 7.73
CA SER A 22 10.69 -17.47 6.98
C SER A 22 10.53 -17.32 5.46
N VAL A 23 10.05 -16.18 4.97
CA VAL A 23 9.74 -15.95 3.55
C VAL A 23 10.45 -14.74 2.98
N ASN A 24 10.77 -14.79 1.68
CA ASN A 24 11.33 -13.66 0.93
C ASN A 24 10.33 -13.09 -0.08
N ILE A 25 9.10 -12.83 0.39
CA ILE A 25 8.04 -12.20 -0.39
C ILE A 25 7.54 -10.95 0.34
N GLN A 26 6.66 -10.18 -0.30
CA GLN A 26 5.94 -9.11 0.38
C GLN A 26 4.89 -9.71 1.33
N VAL A 27 4.87 -9.25 2.58
CA VAL A 27 3.87 -9.57 3.59
C VAL A 27 3.20 -8.26 3.98
N VAL A 28 1.93 -8.13 3.64
CA VAL A 28 1.16 -6.89 3.76
C VAL A 28 0.29 -6.95 5.01
N GLY A 29 0.39 -5.96 5.89
CA GLY A 29 -0.53 -5.78 7.01
C GLY A 29 -1.66 -4.83 6.64
N ASP A 30 -2.89 -5.33 6.62
CA ASP A 30 -4.13 -4.55 6.48
C ASP A 30 -4.83 -4.46 7.83
N ASP A 31 -5.55 -5.48 8.29
CA ASP A 31 -6.23 -5.49 9.59
C ASP A 31 -5.22 -5.50 10.76
N LEU A 32 -4.02 -6.05 10.54
CA LEU A 32 -2.91 -5.95 11.49
C LEU A 32 -2.53 -4.50 11.81
N THR A 33 -2.62 -3.58 10.83
CA THR A 33 -2.13 -2.20 10.98
C THR A 33 -3.23 -1.16 10.98
N VAL A 34 -4.35 -1.41 10.31
CA VAL A 34 -5.50 -0.51 10.09
C VAL A 34 -5.11 0.93 9.78
N THR A 35 -4.02 1.12 9.02
CA THR A 35 -3.43 2.43 8.73
C THR A 35 -3.13 3.28 9.99
N ASN A 36 -2.99 2.65 11.16
CA ASN A 36 -2.81 3.31 12.46
C ASN A 36 -1.32 3.39 12.84
N PRO A 37 -0.75 4.59 13.06
CA PRO A 37 0.67 4.76 13.37
C PRO A 37 1.18 3.94 14.57
N LYS A 38 0.34 3.73 15.61
CA LYS A 38 0.73 2.93 16.79
C LYS A 38 0.86 1.45 16.44
N ARG A 39 -0.09 0.90 15.67
CA ARG A 39 -0.02 -0.50 15.21
C ARG A 39 1.11 -0.70 14.21
N ILE A 40 1.33 0.26 13.31
CA ILE A 40 2.47 0.25 12.37
C ILE A 40 3.79 0.22 13.15
N ALA A 41 3.98 1.10 14.13
CA ALA A 41 5.21 1.13 14.95
C ALA A 41 5.45 -0.21 15.66
N LYS A 42 4.42 -0.80 16.27
CA LYS A 42 4.51 -2.14 16.87
C LYS A 42 4.87 -3.22 15.84
N ALA A 43 4.24 -3.19 14.67
CA ALA A 43 4.49 -4.17 13.61
C ALA A 43 5.91 -4.07 13.02
N VAL A 44 6.47 -2.87 12.97
CA VAL A 44 7.88 -2.62 12.64
C VAL A 44 8.79 -3.23 13.71
N GLU A 45 8.55 -2.93 14.99
CA GLU A 45 9.34 -3.44 16.12
C GLU A 45 9.35 -4.98 16.16
N GLU A 46 8.18 -5.59 15.98
CA GLU A 46 8.03 -7.04 15.98
C GLU A 46 8.49 -7.72 14.69
N LYS A 47 8.81 -6.96 13.65
CA LYS A 47 9.07 -7.46 12.28
C LYS A 47 7.93 -8.35 11.78
N ALA A 48 6.70 -7.94 12.08
CA ALA A 48 5.50 -8.73 11.83
C ALA A 48 5.14 -8.80 10.34
N CYS A 49 5.36 -7.72 9.58
CA CYS A 49 5.18 -7.67 8.14
C CYS A 49 6.24 -6.76 7.50
N ASN A 50 6.18 -6.56 6.17
CA ASN A 50 7.16 -5.72 5.46
C ASN A 50 6.52 -4.80 4.40
N CYS A 51 5.20 -4.65 4.47
CA CYS A 51 4.42 -3.73 3.64
C CYS A 51 3.16 -3.28 4.39
N LEU A 52 2.82 -2.00 4.25
CA LEU A 52 1.57 -1.42 4.73
C LEU A 52 0.51 -1.47 3.63
N LEU A 53 -0.72 -1.89 3.93
CA LEU A 53 -1.88 -1.57 3.11
C LEU A 53 -2.46 -0.21 3.57
N LEU A 54 -2.34 0.82 2.73
CA LEU A 54 -2.76 2.18 3.07
C LEU A 54 -4.20 2.42 2.62
N LYS A 55 -5.13 2.56 3.58
CA LYS A 55 -6.52 2.95 3.34
C LYS A 55 -6.80 4.29 4.04
N VAL A 56 -6.91 5.36 3.27
CA VAL A 56 -7.03 6.74 3.77
C VAL A 56 -8.19 6.90 4.77
N ASN A 57 -9.32 6.26 4.50
CA ASN A 57 -10.50 6.37 5.36
C ASN A 57 -10.47 5.50 6.62
N GLN A 58 -9.44 4.67 6.84
CA GLN A 58 -9.22 4.02 8.14
C GLN A 58 -8.61 4.98 9.17
N ILE A 59 -7.74 5.90 8.72
CA ILE A 59 -7.08 6.87 9.61
C ILE A 59 -7.81 8.22 9.65
N GLY A 60 -8.56 8.55 8.59
CA GLY A 60 -9.55 9.64 8.61
C GLY A 60 -9.08 10.96 7.99
N SER A 61 -7.78 11.16 7.75
CA SER A 61 -7.27 12.34 7.06
C SER A 61 -6.14 12.05 6.08
N VAL A 62 -5.96 12.95 5.11
CA VAL A 62 -4.83 12.89 4.16
C VAL A 62 -3.51 13.04 4.90
N THR A 63 -3.39 14.01 5.82
CA THR A 63 -2.15 14.26 6.58
C THR A 63 -1.69 13.03 7.34
N GLU A 64 -2.59 12.35 8.04
CA GLU A 64 -2.23 11.14 8.80
C GLU A 64 -1.90 9.97 7.87
N SER A 65 -2.57 9.88 6.71
CA SER A 65 -2.22 8.89 5.67
C SER A 65 -0.80 9.11 5.13
N LEU A 66 -0.40 10.36 4.90
CA LEU A 66 0.96 10.71 4.49
C LEU A 66 1.97 10.34 5.59
N GLN A 67 1.64 10.58 6.86
CA GLN A 67 2.49 10.22 7.99
C GLN A 67 2.65 8.70 8.13
N ALA A 68 1.57 7.93 8.01
CA ALA A 68 1.60 6.47 8.02
C ALA A 68 2.45 5.91 6.87
N CYS A 69 2.27 6.44 5.65
CA CYS A 69 3.09 6.07 4.50
C CYS A 69 4.58 6.37 4.74
N LYS A 70 4.91 7.57 5.23
CA LYS A 70 6.30 7.96 5.53
C LYS A 70 6.93 7.08 6.60
N LEU A 71 6.19 6.75 7.65
CA LEU A 71 6.65 5.86 8.72
C LEU A 71 6.98 4.46 8.19
N ALA A 72 6.13 3.90 7.32
CA ALA A 72 6.40 2.62 6.69
C ALA A 72 7.65 2.70 5.79
N GLN A 73 7.70 3.68 4.88
CA GLN A 73 8.83 3.85 3.95
C GLN A 73 10.16 4.08 4.68
N SER A 74 10.19 4.87 5.76
CA SER A 74 11.43 5.13 6.52
C SER A 74 11.94 3.91 7.27
N ASN A 75 11.08 2.91 7.52
CA ASN A 75 11.44 1.61 8.08
C ASN A 75 11.72 0.55 7.00
N GLY A 76 11.88 0.96 5.74
CA GLY A 76 12.20 0.06 4.63
C GLY A 76 11.04 -0.81 4.16
N TRP A 77 9.80 -0.48 4.56
CA TRP A 77 8.61 -1.21 4.11
C TRP A 77 8.11 -0.69 2.77
N GLY A 78 7.48 -1.59 2.01
CA GLY A 78 6.60 -1.19 0.91
C GLY A 78 5.32 -0.52 1.44
N VAL A 79 4.65 0.23 0.57
CA VAL A 79 3.31 0.76 0.85
C VAL A 79 2.43 0.48 -0.36
N MET A 80 1.32 -0.21 -0.15
CA MET A 80 0.31 -0.46 -1.17
C MET A 80 -0.91 0.39 -0.88
N VAL A 81 -1.17 1.39 -1.72
CA VAL A 81 -2.41 2.17 -1.63
C VAL A 81 -3.57 1.26 -2.01
N SER A 82 -4.66 1.30 -1.23
CA SER A 82 -5.79 0.41 -1.43
C SER A 82 -7.11 1.16 -1.51
N HIS A 83 -7.99 0.64 -2.36
CA HIS A 83 -9.40 0.96 -2.36
C HIS A 83 -10.12 0.40 -1.12
N ARG A 84 -11.44 0.67 -1.05
CA ARG A 84 -12.37 -0.06 -0.17
C ARG A 84 -13.30 -0.97 -0.96
N SER A 85 -13.97 -1.90 -0.28
CA SER A 85 -14.98 -2.76 -0.92
C SER A 85 -16.16 -1.95 -1.46
N GLY A 86 -16.65 -0.96 -0.70
CA GLY A 86 -17.52 0.09 -1.20
C GLY A 86 -16.68 1.27 -1.72
N GLU A 87 -16.65 1.47 -3.04
CA GLU A 87 -15.94 2.58 -3.68
C GLU A 87 -16.92 3.50 -4.42
N THR A 88 -16.45 4.69 -4.74
CA THR A 88 -17.15 5.69 -5.57
C THR A 88 -16.40 5.89 -6.89
N GLU A 89 -16.90 6.76 -7.75
CA GLU A 89 -16.23 7.22 -8.97
C GLU A 89 -15.00 8.10 -8.71
N ASP A 90 -14.82 8.59 -7.48
CA ASP A 90 -13.70 9.43 -7.07
C ASP A 90 -12.36 8.74 -7.36
N THR A 91 -11.39 9.46 -7.91
CA THR A 91 -10.10 8.88 -8.33
C THR A 91 -8.94 9.22 -7.42
N PHE A 92 -9.18 9.82 -6.26
CA PHE A 92 -8.17 10.38 -5.35
C PHE A 92 -6.99 9.44 -5.08
N ILE A 93 -7.26 8.15 -4.87
CA ILE A 93 -6.19 7.19 -4.55
C ILE A 93 -5.23 6.91 -5.72
N ALA A 94 -5.62 7.22 -6.97
CA ALA A 94 -4.74 7.14 -8.14
C ALA A 94 -3.68 8.25 -8.09
N ASP A 95 -4.08 9.48 -7.83
CA ASP A 95 -3.16 10.61 -7.64
C ASP A 95 -2.33 10.43 -6.36
N LEU A 96 -2.92 9.89 -5.29
CA LEU A 96 -2.24 9.63 -4.04
C LEU A 96 -1.09 8.62 -4.19
N VAL A 97 -1.29 7.50 -4.89
CA VAL A 97 -0.24 6.48 -5.06
C VAL A 97 0.95 7.04 -5.84
N VAL A 98 0.69 7.89 -6.84
CA VAL A 98 1.74 8.56 -7.62
C VAL A 98 2.45 9.60 -6.77
N GLY A 99 1.73 10.48 -6.09
CA GLY A 99 2.31 11.53 -5.24
C GLY A 99 3.13 11.01 -4.05
N LEU A 100 2.75 9.85 -3.49
CA LEU A 100 3.50 9.16 -2.44
C LEU A 100 4.69 8.34 -2.98
N CYS A 101 4.76 8.14 -4.29
CA CYS A 101 5.72 7.28 -4.99
C CYS A 101 5.79 5.88 -4.35
N THR A 102 4.65 5.25 -4.08
CA THR A 102 4.67 3.95 -3.38
C THR A 102 4.92 2.76 -4.32
N GLY A 103 4.66 2.94 -5.62
CA GLY A 103 4.97 1.96 -6.67
C GLY A 103 3.96 0.81 -6.81
N GLN A 104 2.92 0.76 -5.98
CA GLN A 104 1.92 -0.32 -6.00
C GLN A 104 0.56 0.16 -5.45
N ILE A 105 -0.51 -0.27 -6.13
CA ILE A 105 -1.90 0.03 -5.79
C ILE A 105 -2.78 -1.21 -6.00
N LYS A 106 -3.73 -1.43 -5.09
CA LYS A 106 -4.80 -2.43 -5.21
C LYS A 106 -6.13 -1.70 -5.30
N THR A 107 -6.67 -1.55 -6.51
CA THR A 107 -7.92 -0.82 -6.74
C THR A 107 -9.01 -1.64 -7.44
N GLY A 108 -8.99 -2.96 -7.26
CA GLY A 108 -10.03 -3.89 -7.73
C GLY A 108 -9.77 -4.47 -9.11
N ALA A 109 -10.69 -5.32 -9.58
CA ALA A 109 -10.60 -5.91 -10.91
C ALA A 109 -10.70 -4.83 -12.01
N PRO A 110 -10.24 -5.10 -13.25
CA PRO A 110 -10.49 -4.24 -14.41
C PRO A 110 -11.95 -4.40 -14.90
N CYS A 111 -12.89 -4.23 -13.98
CA CYS A 111 -14.33 -4.34 -14.16
C CYS A 111 -15.00 -3.47 -13.09
N ARG A 112 -16.19 -2.95 -13.43
CA ARG A 112 -16.96 -1.97 -12.65
C ARG A 112 -16.27 -0.59 -12.58
N SER A 113 -17.04 0.45 -12.89
CA SER A 113 -16.49 1.78 -13.17
C SER A 113 -15.84 2.44 -11.96
N GLU A 114 -16.25 2.12 -10.74
CA GLU A 114 -15.62 2.64 -9.52
C GLU A 114 -14.17 2.14 -9.35
N ARG A 115 -13.80 1.05 -10.03
CA ARG A 115 -12.43 0.51 -10.10
C ARG A 115 -11.68 1.08 -11.29
N LEU A 116 -12.32 1.00 -12.46
CA LEU A 116 -11.75 1.50 -13.71
C LEU A 116 -11.45 2.99 -13.67
N ALA A 117 -12.21 3.79 -12.93
CA ALA A 117 -11.97 5.22 -12.77
C ALA A 117 -10.53 5.50 -12.29
N LYS A 118 -10.04 4.74 -11.30
CA LYS A 118 -8.68 4.89 -10.77
C LYS A 118 -7.62 4.42 -11.76
N TYR A 119 -7.83 3.27 -12.42
CA TYR A 119 -6.90 2.79 -13.46
C TYR A 119 -6.80 3.76 -14.64
N ASN A 120 -7.94 4.28 -15.10
CA ASN A 120 -7.98 5.27 -16.17
C ASN A 120 -7.31 6.58 -15.74
N GLN A 121 -7.45 6.97 -14.48
CA GLN A 121 -6.73 8.14 -13.95
C GLN A 121 -5.22 7.90 -13.93
N LEU A 122 -4.74 6.71 -13.58
CA LEU A 122 -3.31 6.38 -13.66
C LEU A 122 -2.78 6.46 -15.10
N LEU A 123 -3.55 6.01 -16.10
CA LEU A 123 -3.18 6.15 -17.51
C LEU A 123 -3.07 7.62 -17.93
N ARG A 124 -4.00 8.48 -17.48
CA ARG A 124 -3.93 9.93 -17.73
C ARG A 124 -2.74 10.59 -17.05
N ILE A 125 -2.43 10.22 -15.81
CA ILE A 125 -1.26 10.73 -15.09
C ILE A 125 0.04 10.28 -15.79
N GLU A 126 0.11 9.04 -16.26
CA GLU A 126 1.25 8.55 -17.04
C GLU A 126 1.42 9.34 -18.34
N GLU A 127 0.34 9.57 -19.08
CA GLU A 127 0.33 10.41 -20.29
C GLU A 127 0.78 11.85 -20.00
N GLU A 128 0.27 12.47 -18.93
CA GLU A 128 0.60 13.83 -18.51
C GLU A 128 2.08 13.99 -18.11
N LEU A 129 2.62 13.01 -17.37
CA LEU A 129 4.04 12.99 -17.01
C LEU A 129 4.94 12.69 -18.21
N GLY A 130 4.44 11.99 -19.22
CA GLY A 130 5.15 11.63 -20.45
C GLY A 130 6.51 10.99 -20.16
N SER A 131 7.58 11.55 -20.71
CA SER A 131 8.95 11.05 -20.53
C SER A 131 9.48 11.09 -19.08
N LYS A 132 8.80 11.82 -18.18
CA LYS A 132 9.12 11.87 -16.75
C LYS A 132 8.50 10.70 -15.97
N ALA A 133 7.51 10.01 -16.54
CA ALA A 133 6.90 8.86 -15.89
C ALA A 133 7.92 7.72 -15.70
N ARG A 134 7.82 7.03 -14.57
CA ARG A 134 8.60 5.82 -14.27
C ARG A 134 7.68 4.75 -13.73
N PHE A 135 7.56 3.66 -14.47
CA PHE A 135 6.84 2.49 -14.00
C PHE A 135 7.71 1.69 -13.01
N ALA A 136 7.17 1.40 -11.83
CA ALA A 136 7.93 0.72 -10.76
C ALA A 136 8.36 -0.71 -11.16
N GLY A 137 7.57 -1.41 -11.98
CA GLY A 137 7.91 -2.74 -12.50
C GLY A 137 8.30 -3.74 -11.41
N ARG A 138 9.46 -4.38 -11.58
CA ARG A 138 9.99 -5.35 -10.60
C ARG A 138 10.36 -4.72 -9.24
N ASN A 139 10.50 -3.40 -9.19
CA ASN A 139 10.85 -2.63 -8.00
C ASN A 139 9.63 -2.08 -7.25
N PHE A 140 8.42 -2.63 -7.48
CA PHE A 140 7.18 -2.19 -6.84
C PHE A 140 7.23 -2.08 -5.30
N ARG A 141 8.10 -2.87 -4.64
CA ARG A 141 8.31 -2.81 -3.18
C ARG A 141 9.12 -1.59 -2.73
N ASN A 142 10.02 -1.09 -3.58
CA ASN A 142 10.92 0.02 -3.30
C ASN A 142 11.29 0.79 -4.58
N PRO A 143 10.37 1.61 -5.12
CA PRO A 143 10.53 2.23 -6.43
C PRO A 143 11.57 3.36 -6.46
N ARG A 144 12.03 3.85 -5.30
CA ARG A 144 12.99 4.98 -5.20
C ARG A 144 14.46 4.58 -5.34
N VAL A 145 14.76 3.29 -5.48
CA VAL A 145 16.15 2.78 -5.59
C VAL A 145 16.67 2.81 -7.05
N ASN A 146 15.90 3.39 -7.98
CA ASN A 146 16.30 3.60 -9.37
C ASN A 146 16.40 5.08 -9.73
#